data_AF-A6I2Y7-F1
#
_entry.id   AF-A6I2Y7-F1
#
_cell.length_a   1.000
_cell.length_b   1.000
_cell.length_c   1.000
_cell.angle_alpha   90.00
_cell.angle_beta   90.00
_cell.angle_gamma   90.00
#
_symmetry.space_group_name_H-M   'P 1'
#
loop_
_entity.id
_entity.type
_entity.pdbx_description
1 polymer ?
#
loop_
_entity_poly.entity_id
_entity_poly.type
_entity_poly.pdbx_seq_one_letter_code
_entity_poly.pdbx_strand_id
1 'polypeptide(L)'
;MQTIGVSAALGAAGVVLWGDLSVSSSEEECWRLHDYLVGTLGPYVINVTKAATACSHQRCHGHGRCSWKDPGQMEAFLHLQPDDNLGAWKSFRCRCYLGWSGPTCLEPKP
;
A
#
# COMPACT_ATOMS: atom_id res chain seq x y z
N MET A 1 11.31 -5.51 3.90
CA MET A 1 11.16 -4.24 3.15
C MET A 1 10.44 -3.21 4.00
N GLN A 2 11.10 -2.14 4.41
CA GLN A 2 10.56 -1.10 5.31
C GLN A 2 10.43 0.28 4.63
N THR A 3 10.03 0.31 3.35
CA THR A 3 9.88 1.57 2.60
C THR A 3 8.48 1.69 2.02
N ILE A 4 8.22 1.09 0.85
CA ILE A 4 6.92 1.11 0.16
C ILE A 4 5.79 0.61 1.08
N GLY A 5 6.04 -0.47 1.82
CA GLY A 5 5.08 -1.00 2.80
C GLY A 5 4.74 -0.02 3.92
N VAL A 6 5.72 0.76 4.42
CA VAL A 6 5.49 1.81 5.43
C VAL A 6 4.69 2.95 4.82
N SER A 7 5.04 3.40 3.62
CA SER A 7 4.29 4.45 2.91
C SER A 7 2.83 4.06 2.71
N ALA A 8 2.57 2.82 2.26
CA ALA A 8 1.23 2.29 2.11
C ALA A 8 0.51 2.23 3.46
N ALA A 9 1.16 1.69 4.50
CA ALA A 9 0.58 1.57 5.83
C ALA A 9 0.28 2.94 6.50
N LEU A 10 1.00 3.99 6.15
CA LEU A 10 0.70 5.37 6.57
C LEU A 10 -0.47 6.01 5.80
N GLY A 11 -1.00 5.34 4.77
CA GLY A 11 -2.09 5.84 3.93
C GLY A 11 -1.65 6.91 2.94
N ALA A 12 -0.39 6.84 2.47
CA ALA A 12 0.09 7.66 1.37
C ALA A 12 -0.78 7.46 0.12
N ALA A 13 -0.85 8.47 -0.75
CA ALA A 13 -1.58 8.36 -2.01
C ALA A 13 -0.84 7.47 -3.03
N GLY A 14 0.47 7.33 -2.89
CA GLY A 14 1.33 6.53 -3.74
C GLY A 14 2.80 6.71 -3.37
N VAL A 15 3.68 6.11 -4.16
CA VAL A 15 5.14 6.24 -4.07
C VAL A 15 5.69 6.52 -5.47
N VAL A 16 6.83 7.22 -5.53
CA VAL A 16 7.58 7.41 -6.77
C VAL A 16 8.84 6.58 -6.66
N LEU A 17 9.04 5.68 -7.62
CA LEU A 17 10.27 4.91 -7.77
C LEU A 17 11.15 5.66 -8.76
N TRP A 18 12.34 6.05 -8.30
CA TRP A 18 13.30 6.82 -9.10
C TRP A 18 14.66 6.12 -9.03
N GLY A 19 15.38 6.14 -10.15
CA GLY A 19 16.75 5.64 -10.27
C GLY A 19 17.55 6.54 -11.20
N ASP A 20 18.86 6.63 -10.99
CA ASP A 20 19.77 7.38 -11.84
C ASP A 20 20.28 6.56 -13.03
N LEU A 21 21.04 7.16 -13.95
CA LEU A 21 21.49 6.50 -15.18
C LEU A 21 22.42 5.30 -14.95
N SER A 22 23.02 5.16 -13.76
CA SER A 22 23.88 4.02 -13.44
C SER A 22 23.13 2.68 -13.48
N VAL A 23 21.84 2.67 -13.11
CA VAL A 23 21.01 1.44 -13.11
C VAL A 23 20.57 0.98 -14.50
N SER A 24 20.95 1.72 -15.54
CA SER A 24 20.71 1.38 -16.94
C SER A 24 21.93 1.68 -17.81
N SER A 25 23.13 1.57 -17.22
CA SER A 25 24.39 2.02 -17.85
C SER A 25 24.96 1.04 -18.87
N SER A 26 24.51 -0.22 -18.86
CA SER A 26 24.92 -1.27 -19.80
C SER A 26 23.75 -2.23 -20.08
N GLU A 27 23.91 -3.08 -21.10
CA GLU A 27 22.94 -4.15 -21.39
C GLU A 27 22.79 -5.12 -20.21
N GLU A 28 23.90 -5.50 -19.58
CA GLU A 28 23.90 -6.39 -18.41
C GLU A 28 23.15 -5.76 -17.22
N GLU A 29 23.37 -4.47 -16.94
CA GLU A 29 22.68 -3.78 -15.85
C GLU A 29 21.18 -3.61 -16.16
N CYS A 30 20.81 -3.37 -17.42
CA CYS A 30 19.41 -3.37 -17.84
C CYS A 30 18.73 -4.72 -17.60
N TRP A 31 19.39 -5.84 -17.91
CA TRP A 31 18.86 -7.18 -17.65
C TRP A 31 18.76 -7.48 -16.15
N ARG A 32 19.75 -7.06 -15.36
CA ARG A 32 19.69 -7.17 -13.90
C ARG A 32 18.53 -6.38 -13.32
N LEU A 33 18.30 -5.16 -13.81
CA LEU A 33 17.16 -4.33 -13.44
C LEU A 33 15.85 -5.01 -13.84
N HIS A 34 15.75 -5.53 -15.07
CA HIS A 34 14.59 -6.29 -15.54
C HIS A 34 14.25 -7.45 -14.60
N ASP A 35 15.24 -8.27 -14.24
CA ASP A 35 15.04 -9.43 -13.38
C ASP A 35 14.61 -9.02 -11.97
N TYR A 36 15.15 -7.92 -11.45
CA TYR A 36 14.70 -7.35 -10.18
C TYR A 36 13.25 -6.85 -10.26
N LEU A 37 12.88 -6.14 -11.33
CA LEU A 37 11.53 -5.62 -11.54
C LEU A 37 10.51 -6.74 -11.68
N VAL A 38 10.80 -7.78 -12.47
CA VAL A 38 9.87 -8.89 -12.73
C VAL A 38 9.85 -9.88 -11.57
N GLY A 39 11.01 -10.23 -11.01
CA GLY A 39 11.13 -11.28 -10.01
C GLY A 39 10.85 -10.81 -8.58
N THR A 40 11.12 -9.54 -8.24
CA THR A 40 11.07 -9.06 -6.86
C THR A 40 10.15 -7.86 -6.68
N LEU A 41 10.44 -6.74 -7.34
CA LEU A 41 9.76 -5.47 -7.05
C LEU A 41 8.31 -5.48 -7.55
N GLY A 42 8.08 -5.92 -8.78
CA GLY A 42 6.76 -5.98 -9.41
C GLY A 42 5.75 -6.80 -8.59
N PRO A 43 6.05 -8.07 -8.26
CA PRO A 43 5.18 -8.89 -7.41
C PRO A 43 4.89 -8.24 -6.05
N TYR A 44 5.89 -7.62 -5.42
CA TYR A 44 5.71 -6.92 -4.14
C TYR A 44 4.81 -5.69 -4.26
N VAL A 45 5.02 -4.84 -5.29
CA VAL A 45 4.18 -3.68 -5.57
C VAL A 45 2.73 -4.10 -5.85
N ILE A 46 2.53 -5.16 -6.64
CA ILE A 46 1.20 -5.71 -6.90
C ILE A 46 0.53 -6.16 -5.59
N ASN A 47 1.26 -6.85 -4.71
CA ASN A 47 0.74 -7.32 -3.43
C ASN A 47 0.31 -6.14 -2.54
N VAL A 48 1.19 -5.16 -2.32
CA VAL A 48 0.89 -3.98 -1.49
C VAL A 48 -0.27 -3.17 -2.06
N THR A 49 -0.29 -2.95 -3.37
CA THR A 49 -1.38 -2.22 -4.03
C THR A 49 -2.71 -2.96 -3.89
N LYS A 50 -2.74 -4.28 -4.11
CA LYS A 50 -3.96 -5.09 -3.92
C LYS A 50 -4.43 -5.05 -2.47
N ALA A 51 -3.52 -5.15 -1.49
CA ALA A 51 -3.87 -5.07 -0.07
C ALA A 51 -4.45 -3.71 0.31
N ALA A 52 -3.85 -2.61 -0.17
CA ALA A 52 -4.36 -1.26 0.07
C ALA A 52 -5.75 -1.05 -0.55
N THR A 53 -5.98 -1.54 -1.76
CA THR A 53 -7.29 -1.50 -2.44
C THR A 53 -8.32 -2.35 -1.70
N ALA A 54 -7.98 -3.59 -1.32
CA ALA A 54 -8.86 -4.46 -0.56
C ALA A 54 -9.26 -3.81 0.78
N CYS A 55 -8.32 -3.23 1.52
CA CYS A 55 -8.61 -2.53 2.76
C CYS A 55 -9.53 -1.31 2.54
N SER A 56 -9.28 -0.51 1.49
CA SER A 56 -10.16 0.60 1.11
C SER A 56 -11.60 0.13 0.92
N HIS A 57 -11.83 -0.93 0.13
CA HIS A 57 -13.17 -1.43 -0.14
C HIS A 57 -13.82 -2.11 1.07
N GLN A 58 -13.12 -3.04 1.73
CA GLN A 58 -13.67 -3.86 2.81
C GLN A 58 -13.84 -3.07 4.12
N ARG A 59 -12.96 -2.11 4.42
CA ARG A 59 -12.97 -1.36 5.70
C ARG A 59 -13.46 0.07 5.57
N CYS A 60 -13.16 0.73 4.45
CA CYS A 60 -13.46 2.15 4.23
C CYS A 60 -14.52 2.38 3.15
N HIS A 61 -15.26 1.33 2.77
CA HIS A 61 -16.34 1.35 1.77
C HIS A 61 -15.93 1.91 0.39
N GLY A 62 -14.63 1.86 0.06
CA GLY A 62 -14.09 2.46 -1.16
C GLY A 62 -13.96 3.98 -1.12
N HIS A 63 -14.32 4.61 0.00
CA HIS A 63 -14.40 6.06 0.16
C HIS A 63 -13.27 6.64 1.03
N GLY A 64 -12.21 5.88 1.24
CA GLY A 64 -11.05 6.34 1.98
C GLY A 64 -9.88 5.38 1.89
N ARG A 65 -8.70 5.84 2.33
CA ARG A 65 -7.50 5.01 2.43
C ARG A 65 -7.35 4.45 3.83
N CYS A 66 -6.87 3.23 3.94
CA CYS A 66 -6.40 2.69 5.21
C CYS A 66 -5.07 3.33 5.62
N SER A 67 -4.92 3.61 6.91
CA SER A 67 -3.68 4.08 7.52
C SER A 67 -3.53 3.52 8.93
N TRP A 68 -2.31 3.38 9.45
CA TRP A 68 -2.09 2.89 10.80
C TRP A 68 -2.88 3.67 11.85
N LYS A 69 -3.45 2.92 12.80
CA LYS A 69 -4.06 3.50 14.00
C LYS A 69 -3.01 4.16 14.88
N ASP A 70 -1.88 3.49 15.07
CA ASP A 70 -0.77 3.96 15.90
C ASP A 70 0.54 3.87 15.09
N PRO A 71 1.25 5.00 14.88
CA PRO A 71 2.52 5.01 14.15
C PRO A 71 3.63 4.16 14.80
N GLY A 72 3.49 3.73 16.06
CA GLY A 72 4.43 2.81 16.72
C GLY A 72 4.31 1.34 16.29
N GLN A 73 3.32 0.97 15.48
CA GLN A 73 3.12 -0.41 15.02
C GLN A 73 4.06 -0.75 13.85
N MET A 74 5.35 -0.94 14.14
CA MET A 74 6.39 -1.23 13.12
C MET A 74 6.23 -2.58 12.39
N GLU A 75 5.31 -3.46 12.81
CA GLU A 75 5.18 -4.81 12.26
C GLU A 75 3.93 -5.04 11.38
N ALA A 76 2.99 -4.09 11.32
CA ALA A 76 1.72 -4.27 10.62
C ALA A 76 1.75 -3.71 9.19
N PHE A 77 2.29 -4.44 8.22
CA PHE A 77 2.29 -3.98 6.82
C PHE A 77 0.98 -4.30 6.08
N LEU A 78 0.63 -3.50 5.07
CA LEU A 78 -0.44 -3.83 4.12
C LEU A 78 0.07 -4.86 3.11
N HIS A 79 0.02 -6.12 3.50
CA HIS A 79 0.23 -7.27 2.62
C HIS A 79 -1.04 -8.12 2.59
N LEU A 80 -1.33 -8.74 1.45
CA LEU A 80 -2.38 -9.74 1.38
C LEU A 80 -1.99 -10.91 2.29
N GLN A 81 -2.76 -11.15 3.35
CA GLN A 81 -2.72 -12.43 4.04
C GLN A 81 -3.55 -13.44 3.25
N PRO A 82 -3.18 -14.74 3.22
CA PRO A 82 -3.89 -15.76 2.46
C PRO A 82 -5.37 -15.91 2.85
N ASP A 83 -5.73 -15.51 4.07
CA ASP A 83 -7.08 -15.64 4.60
C ASP A 83 -7.77 -14.27 4.71
N ASP A 84 -8.93 -14.18 4.06
CA ASP A 84 -9.85 -13.05 3.98
C ASP A 84 -10.60 -12.83 5.32
N ASN A 85 -9.85 -12.78 6.42
CA ASN A 85 -10.40 -12.75 7.76
C ASN A 85 -10.62 -11.30 8.22
N LEU A 86 -11.80 -11.02 8.78
CA LEU A 86 -12.21 -9.69 9.27
C LEU A 86 -11.24 -9.06 10.32
N GLY A 87 -10.26 -9.82 10.80
CA GLY A 87 -9.16 -9.36 11.66
C GLY A 87 -8.02 -8.62 10.96
N ALA A 88 -7.86 -8.76 9.64
CA ALA A 88 -6.71 -8.24 8.89
C ALA A 88 -6.54 -6.72 9.00
N TRP A 89 -7.65 -5.99 9.14
CA TRP A 89 -7.66 -4.52 9.14
C TRP A 89 -7.71 -3.89 10.53
N LYS A 90 -7.61 -4.68 11.61
CA LYS A 90 -7.76 -4.18 13.00
C LYS A 90 -6.74 -3.11 13.37
N SER A 91 -5.53 -3.17 12.80
CA SER A 91 -4.44 -2.19 13.00
C SER A 91 -4.63 -0.90 12.20
N PHE A 92 -5.64 -0.83 11.33
CA PHE A 92 -5.85 0.27 10.40
C PHE A 92 -7.11 1.09 10.71
N ARG A 93 -7.04 2.39 10.47
CA ARG A 93 -8.15 3.35 10.46
C ARG A 93 -8.33 3.92 9.06
N CYS A 94 -9.52 4.41 8.77
CA CYS A 94 -9.82 5.05 7.50
C CYS A 94 -9.45 6.55 7.53
N ARG A 95 -8.85 7.01 6.43
CA ARG A 95 -8.71 8.43 6.06
C ARG A 95 -9.63 8.68 4.88
N CYS A 96 -10.78 9.28 5.13
CA CYS A 96 -11.80 9.46 4.11
C CYS A 96 -11.39 10.43 3.02
N TYR A 97 -11.82 10.14 1.79
CA TYR A 97 -11.71 11.06 0.67
C TYR A 97 -12.62 12.29 0.87
N LEU A 98 -12.41 13.30 0.04
CA LEU A 98 -13.26 14.48 0.03
C LEU A 98 -14.72 14.07 -0.21
N GLY A 99 -15.64 14.65 0.56
CA GLY A 99 -17.06 14.31 0.51
C GLY A 99 -17.48 13.14 1.42
N TRP A 100 -16.57 12.54 2.20
CA TRP A 100 -16.90 11.41 3.09
C TRP A 100 -16.41 11.61 4.54
N SER A 101 -17.14 11.03 5.49
CA SER A 101 -16.91 11.10 6.94
C SER A 101 -17.24 9.78 7.65
N GLY A 102 -16.99 9.77 8.96
CA GLY A 102 -17.20 8.62 9.82
C GLY A 102 -15.97 7.70 9.94
N PRO A 103 -16.00 6.75 10.87
CA PRO A 103 -14.85 5.87 11.16
C PRO A 103 -14.52 4.89 10.01
N THR A 104 -15.47 4.67 9.10
CA THR A 104 -15.37 3.76 7.94
C THR A 104 -15.69 4.45 6.61
N CYS A 105 -15.78 5.79 6.59
CA CYS A 105 -16.06 6.58 5.39
C CYS A 105 -17.40 6.24 4.70
N LEU A 106 -18.39 5.78 5.47
CA LEU A 106 -19.71 5.44 4.93
C LEU A 106 -20.61 6.66 4.76
N GLU A 107 -20.39 7.72 5.54
CA GLU A 107 -21.27 8.88 5.59
C GLU A 107 -20.82 9.94 4.58
N PRO A 108 -21.71 10.49 3.74
CA PRO A 108 -21.38 11.64 2.92
C PRO A 108 -21.29 12.91 3.78
N LYS A 109 -20.28 13.74 3.51
CA LYS A 109 -20.18 15.09 4.10
C LYS A 109 -21.10 16.04 3.35
N PRO A 110 -21.90 16.86 4.06
CA PRO A 110 -22.71 17.93 3.45
C PRO A 110 -21.83 19.02 2.83
#